data_AF-A0A084GLP1-F1
#
_entry.id   AF-A0A084GLP1-F1
#
_cell.length_a   1.000
_cell.length_b   1.000
_cell.length_c   1.000
_cell.angle_alpha   90.00
_cell.angle_beta   90.00
_cell.angle_gamma   90.00
#
_symmetry.space_group_name_H-M   'P 1'
#
loop_
_entity.id
_entity.type
_entity.pdbx_description
1 polymer ?
#
loop_
_entity_poly.entity_id
_entity_poly.type
_entity_poly.pdbx_seq_one_letter_code
_entity_poly.pdbx_strand_id
1 'polypeptide(L)' 'MNLTYSLMLFAFFLSIFHFLYGYFEALRISGEDGPVRGWSVVFSFPLAFVFAYFATVFNQQI' A
#
# COMPACT_ATOMS: atom_id res chain seq x y z
N MET A 1 -17.30 -13.90 -14.07
CA MET A 1 -16.64 -12.81 -13.32
C MET A 1 -15.23 -12.69 -13.86
N ASN A 2 -14.97 -11.59 -14.57
CA ASN A 2 -13.81 -11.39 -15.43
C ASN A 2 -12.53 -11.28 -14.57
N LEU A 3 -11.48 -12.02 -14.91
CA LEU A 3 -10.18 -12.02 -14.21
C LEU A 3 -9.68 -10.61 -13.84
N THR A 4 -9.95 -9.63 -14.69
CA THR A 4 -9.61 -8.21 -14.50
C THR A 4 -10.22 -7.61 -13.24
N TYR A 5 -11.47 -7.91 -12.92
CA TYR A 5 -12.11 -7.43 -11.69
C TYR A 5 -11.45 -8.00 -10.43
N SER A 6 -11.06 -9.28 -10.48
CA SER A 6 -10.34 -9.93 -9.36
C SER A 6 -8.95 -9.31 -9.16
N LEU A 7 -8.24 -9.00 -10.25
CA LEU A 7 -6.92 -8.35 -10.20
C LEU A 7 -7.01 -6.89 -9.69
N MET A 8 -8.03 -6.15 -10.13
CA MET A 8 -8.29 -4.79 -9.64
C MET A 8 -8.58 -4.79 -8.13
N LEU A 9 -9.47 -5.67 -7.66
CA LEU A 9 -9.76 -5.81 -6.23
C LEU A 9 -8.53 -6.21 -5.44
N PHE A 10 -7.74 -7.15 -5.95
CA PHE A 10 -6.50 -7.56 -5.32
C PHE A 10 -5.49 -6.40 -5.20
N ALA A 11 -5.29 -5.64 -6.27
CA ALA A 11 -4.45 -4.43 -6.24
C ALA A 11 -4.97 -3.41 -5.23
N PHE A 12 -6.28 -3.18 -5.18
CA PHE A 12 -6.90 -2.29 -4.20
C PHE A 12 -6.66 -2.75 -2.75
N PHE A 13 -6.83 -4.04 -2.46
CA PHE A 13 -6.53 -4.59 -1.14
C PHE A 13 -5.05 -4.46 -0.77
N LEU A 14 -4.14 -4.72 -1.71
CA LEU A 14 -2.71 -4.53 -1.48
C LEU A 14 -2.36 -3.07 -1.21
N SER A 15 -3.01 -2.13 -1.90
CA SER A 15 -2.85 -0.70 -1.64
C SER A 15 -3.22 -0.37 -0.19
N ILE A 16 -4.39 -0.81 0.27
CA ILE A 16 -4.87 -0.57 1.63
C ILE A 16 -3.91 -1.21 2.65
N PHE A 17 -3.53 -2.47 2.42
CA PHE A 17 -2.63 -3.20 3.31
C PHE A 17 -1.29 -2.46 3.50
N HIS A 18 -0.66 -2.05 2.40
CA HIS A 18 0.61 -1.34 2.45
C HIS A 18 0.50 0.04 3.11
N PHE A 19 -0.60 0.76 2.86
CA PHE A 19 -0.86 2.03 3.53
C PHE A 19 -1.01 1.85 5.04
N LEU A 20 -1.85 0.89 5.47
CA LEU A 20 -2.07 0.62 6.89
C LEU A 20 -0.78 0.18 7.58
N TYR A 21 -0.03 -0.74 6.98
CA TYR A 21 1.25 -1.20 7.52
C TYR A 21 2.24 -0.03 7.65
N GLY A 22 2.41 0.77 6.59
CA GLY A 22 3.28 1.94 6.62
C GLY A 22 2.84 2.99 7.64
N TYR A 23 1.53 3.20 7.80
CA TYR A 23 0.95 4.13 8.77
C TYR A 23 1.19 3.69 10.22
N PHE A 24 0.88 2.43 10.57
CA PHE A 24 1.11 1.91 11.91
C PHE A 24 2.59 1.86 12.27
N GLU A 25 3.43 1.51 11.30
CA GLU A 25 4.87 1.52 11.50
C GLU A 25 5.41 2.94 11.70
N ALA A 26 4.89 3.93 10.96
CA ALA A 26 5.23 5.33 11.17
C ALA A 26 4.81 5.81 12.57
N LEU A 27 3.63 5.40 13.05
CA LEU A 27 3.19 5.68 14.41
C LEU A 27 4.11 5.03 15.45
N ARG A 28 4.49 3.76 15.26
CA ARG A 28 5.44 3.07 16.15
C ARG A 28 6.77 3.83 16.23
N ILE A 29 7.32 4.16 15.07
CA ILE A 29 8.59 4.88 14.93
C ILE A 29 8.52 6.29 15.54
N SER A 30 7.37 6.98 15.42
CA SER A 30 7.21 8.32 15.99
C SER A 30 7.30 8.37 17.52
N GLY A 31 7.11 7.24 18.20
CA GLY A 31 7.23 7.11 19.65
C GLY A 31 8.54 6.49 20.12
N GLU A 32 9.48 6.18 19.21
CA GLU A 32 10.78 5.60 19.57
C GLU A 32 11.85 6.69 19.76
N ASP A 33 12.51 6.67 20.92
CA ASP A 33 13.67 7.51 21.17
C ASP A 33 14.95 6.81 20.67
N GLY A 34 15.56 7.35 19.61
CA GLY A 34 16.83 6.88 19.07
C GLY A 34 16.79 6.53 17.57
N PRO A 35 17.81 5.83 17.05
CA PRO A 35 17.86 5.43 15.65
C PRO A 35 16.81 4.36 15.33
N VAL A 36 15.93 4.66 14.37
CA VAL A 36 14.80 3.82 13.98
C VAL A 36 15.03 3.14 12.63
N ARG A 37 14.59 1.90 12.50
CA ARG A 37 14.61 1.16 11.22
C ARG A 37 13.33 1.46 10.43
N GLY A 38 13.33 2.57 9.70
CA GLY A 38 12.16 3.04 8.92
C GLY A 38 11.99 2.45 7.52
N TRP A 39 12.76 1.43 7.13
CA TRP A 39 12.69 0.84 5.78
C TRP A 39 11.29 0.32 5.43
N SER A 40 10.60 -0.26 6.41
CA SER A 40 9.20 -0.69 6.33
C SER A 40 8.29 0.45 5.86
N VAL A 41 8.38 1.64 6.47
CA VAL A 41 7.61 2.83 6.06
C VAL A 41 8.00 3.28 4.64
N VAL A 42 9.30 3.34 4.37
CA VAL A 42 9.85 3.79 3.08
C VAL A 42 9.41 2.90 1.92
N PHE A 43 9.28 1.59 2.13
CA PHE A 43 8.78 0.68 1.08
C PHE A 43 7.26 0.65 0.99
N SER A 44 6.57 0.59 2.13
CA SER A 44 5.12 0.36 2.13
C SER A 44 4.32 1.55 1.65
N PHE A 45 4.72 2.80 1.96
CA PHE A 45 3.99 3.96 1.44
C PHE A 45 4.01 4.04 -0.09
N PRO A 46 5.17 4.01 -0.78
CA PRO A 46 5.22 3.99 -2.24
C PRO A 46 4.49 2.79 -2.85
N LEU A 47 4.59 1.60 -2.26
CA LEU A 47 3.88 0.42 -2.76
C LEU A 47 2.36 0.61 -2.69
N ALA A 48 1.86 1.25 -1.63
CA ALA A 48 0.44 1.60 -1.56
C ALA A 48 0.00 2.45 -2.76
N PHE A 49 0.76 3.50 -3.11
CA PHE A 49 0.47 4.33 -4.27
C PHE A 49 0.56 3.57 -5.61
N VAL A 50 1.56 2.70 -5.77
CA VAL A 50 1.71 1.87 -6.99
C VAL A 50 0.49 0.97 -7.17
N PHE A 51 0.04 0.30 -6.10
CA PHE A 51 -1.12 -0.57 -6.16
C PHE A 51 -2.43 0.20 -6.37
N ALA A 52 -2.59 1.38 -5.77
CA ALA A 52 -3.72 2.27 -6.03
C ALA A 52 -3.76 2.68 -7.50
N TYR A 53 -2.61 3.07 -8.07
CA TYR A 53 -2.49 3.41 -9.48
C TYR A 53 -2.88 2.24 -10.38
N PHE A 54 -2.39 1.03 -10.12
CA PHE A 54 -2.80 -0.15 -10.88
C PHE A 54 -4.30 -0.45 -10.77
N ALA A 55 -4.89 -0.33 -9.57
CA ALA A 55 -6.33 -0.49 -9.42
C ALA A 55 -7.11 0.54 -10.27
N THR A 56 -6.65 1.80 -10.32
CA THR A 56 -7.25 2.84 -11.17
C THR A 56 -7.10 2.53 -12.66
N VAL A 57 -5.90 2.14 -13.11
CA VAL A 57 -5.64 1.81 -14.52
C VAL A 57 -6.50 0.62 -14.95
N PHE A 58 -6.59 -0.44 -14.13
CA PHE A 58 -7.45 -1.58 -14.45
C PHE A 58 -8.93 -1.19 -14.50
N ASN A 59 -9.40 -0.32 -13.60
CA ASN A 59 -10.77 0.17 -13.64
C ASN A 59 -11.08 0.97 -14.93
N GLN A 60 -10.11 1.71 -15.48
CA GLN A 60 -10.29 2.47 -16.72
C GLN A 60 -10.31 1.59 -17.99
N GLN A 61 -9.83 0.35 -17.90
CA GLN A 61 -9.75 -0.60 -19.02
C GLN A 61 -10.93 -1.56 -19.11
N ILE A 62 -11.82 -1.56 -18.11
CA ILE A 62 -13.01 -2.40 -18.03
C ILE A 62 -14.25 -1.57 -18.36
#